data_AF-A0A0B1P3L6-F1
#
_entry.id   AF-A0A0B1P3L6-F1
#
_cell.length_a   1.000
_cell.length_b   1.000
_cell.length_c   1.000
_cell.angle_alpha   90.00
_cell.angle_beta   90.00
_cell.angle_gamma   90.00
#
_symmetry.space_group_name_H-M   'P 1'
#
loop_
_entity.id
_entity.type
_entity.pdbx_description
1 polymer ?
#
loop_
_entity_poly.entity_id
_entity_poly.type
_entity_poly.pdbx_seq_one_letter_code
_entity_poly.pdbx_strand_id
1 'polypeptide(L)'
;MPKPKVYLKETKKKKTKYISTALNSADEYLAAAVEFEEAGEKWRGGDAAKSMRFFNRAIECYNEGLEKYQDSYDLAYNKSRVQFELTQHPKLLRLLPKTPLEHLEIALQSSKLALALSPDNPDILFNTAQILTSISEELGGLSHPSFPNPLQVLEEALGLFQSCIQMQELAVLSFREQTAAMASLPDSMDLDSDNQDISNASIKHDSCVNESEYSVVQDDRWATIIEPVTDETILDTTLASLECLTTYIQLVSSDYPHEIKKAEEYMQSFIQKLNIDLIENDRKTEACIIKAGLICAYATAQFFSSRIDFETYLQTINDAYTEIDLSSNPRGLCDFAESLIAYNKALHLHVPETTYQILVTRWKALTKAQEYLTSSSKISSYENLEKIHLTRGDVELLRFQLGQEEISLDIARENSLILLKNAEKYYRGSSKIAKNIGADTIILEANIKEGLAIALTGDLLKIKELNLDLNHNLTKSIFQDVVEDGIVTIDQLKKLGYEKIS
;
A
#
# COMPACT_ATOMS: atom_id res chain seq x y z
N MET A 1 -3.01 3.19 3.71
CA MET A 1 -3.39 4.62 3.81
C MET A 1 -2.72 5.21 5.05
N PRO A 2 -2.29 6.49 5.05
CA PRO A 2 -1.76 7.13 6.26
C PRO A 2 -2.77 7.03 7.41
N LYS A 3 -2.30 6.86 8.64
CA LYS A 3 -3.20 6.74 9.80
C LYS A 3 -4.07 8.00 10.00
N PRO A 4 -5.29 7.84 10.56
CA PRO A 4 -6.18 8.97 10.86
C PRO A 4 -5.51 9.98 11.80
N LYS A 5 -5.89 11.25 11.60
CA LYS A 5 -5.32 12.43 12.27
C LYS A 5 -5.44 12.37 13.80
N VAL A 6 -4.35 12.71 14.49
CA VAL A 6 -4.40 13.17 15.89
C VAL A 6 -4.93 14.60 15.86
N TYR A 7 -6.22 14.79 16.16
CA TYR A 7 -6.83 16.12 16.25
C TYR A 7 -6.69 16.72 17.65
N LEU A 8 -6.23 17.96 17.73
CA LEU A 8 -6.69 18.87 18.77
C LEU A 8 -8.17 19.16 18.47
N LYS A 9 -9.10 18.56 19.23
CA LYS A 9 -10.54 18.87 19.10
C LYS A 9 -10.82 20.28 19.60
N GLU A 10 -10.91 21.25 18.70
CA GLU A 10 -11.48 22.57 19.01
C GLU A 10 -13.00 22.60 18.80
N THR A 11 -13.71 22.99 19.86
CA THR A 11 -15.11 23.40 19.81
C THR A 11 -15.24 24.76 19.10
N LYS A 12 -15.96 24.74 17.98
CA LYS A 12 -16.29 25.88 17.09
C LYS A 12 -16.40 27.28 17.76
N LYS A 13 -15.62 28.23 17.22
CA LYS A 13 -15.87 29.66 16.86
C LYS A 13 -14.80 30.59 17.47
N LYS A 14 -14.05 31.39 16.70
CA LYS A 14 -14.49 32.42 15.74
C LYS A 14 -13.46 32.59 14.60
N LYS A 15 -13.96 32.87 13.39
CA LYS A 15 -13.19 33.39 12.26
C LYS A 15 -12.41 34.63 12.70
N THR A 16 -11.12 34.50 12.94
CA THR A 16 -10.22 35.63 13.12
C THR A 16 -9.19 35.57 12.00
N LYS A 17 -8.99 36.71 11.34
CA LYS A 17 -8.05 36.88 10.23
C LYS A 17 -6.62 36.56 10.69
N TYR A 18 -6.17 35.31 10.58
CA TYR A 18 -4.79 34.91 10.91
C TYR A 18 -3.81 35.01 9.73
N ILE A 19 -4.13 35.77 8.68
CA ILE A 19 -3.24 35.94 7.53
C ILE A 19 -2.35 37.20 7.64
N SER A 20 -2.43 37.99 8.72
CA SER A 20 -1.60 39.20 8.86
C SER A 20 -0.91 39.40 10.23
N THR A 21 -0.85 38.37 11.06
CA THR A 21 -0.05 38.39 12.29
C THR A 21 1.14 37.46 12.08
N ALA A 22 2.36 37.93 12.34
CA ALA A 22 3.54 37.06 12.30
C ALA A 22 3.33 35.91 13.28
N LEU A 23 3.45 34.66 12.81
CA LEU A 23 3.37 33.47 13.63
C LEU A 23 4.63 33.42 14.52
N ASN A 24 4.44 33.32 15.84
CA ASN A 24 5.46 33.49 16.88
C ASN A 24 5.68 32.25 17.76
N SER A 25 4.98 31.15 17.50
CA SER A 25 5.19 29.87 18.19
C SER A 25 5.07 28.68 17.23
N ALA A 26 5.63 27.53 17.60
CA ALA A 26 5.47 26.30 16.84
C ALA A 26 3.99 25.89 16.71
N ASP A 27 3.20 26.06 17.77
CA ASP A 27 1.76 25.76 17.78
C ASP A 27 0.96 26.65 16.81
N GLU A 28 1.32 27.93 16.68
CA GLU A 28 0.69 28.83 15.72
C GLU A 28 0.99 28.43 14.27
N TYR A 29 2.22 28.00 13.98
CA TYR A 29 2.59 27.42 12.68
C TYR A 29 1.85 26.12 12.40
N LEU A 30 1.74 25.25 13.42
CA LEU A 30 1.02 23.98 13.31
C LEU A 30 -0.45 24.22 13.01
N ALA A 31 -1.13 25.08 13.78
CA ALA A 31 -2.54 25.40 13.59
C ALA A 31 -2.81 26.00 12.19
N ALA A 32 -1.99 26.95 11.76
CA ALA A 32 -2.13 27.56 10.44
C ALA A 32 -1.92 26.55 9.29
N ALA A 33 -0.95 25.65 9.42
CA ALA A 33 -0.71 24.60 8.43
C ALA A 33 -1.87 23.60 8.36
N VAL A 34 -2.40 23.16 9.52
CA VAL A 34 -3.58 22.28 9.60
C VAL A 34 -4.82 22.92 8.95
N GLU A 35 -5.05 24.22 9.13
CA GLU A 35 -6.14 24.92 8.44
C GLU A 35 -6.01 24.85 6.91
N PHE A 36 -4.78 24.96 6.38
CA PHE A 36 -4.54 24.79 4.95
C PHE A 36 -4.76 23.35 4.51
N GLU A 37 -4.36 22.35 5.28
CA GLU A 37 -4.65 20.94 4.97
C GLU A 37 -6.14 20.65 4.90
N GLU A 38 -6.91 21.06 5.91
CA GLU A 38 -8.36 20.88 5.92
C GLU A 38 -9.04 21.60 4.74
N ALA A 39 -8.52 22.76 4.35
CA ALA A 39 -8.97 23.44 3.15
C ALA A 39 -8.64 22.59 1.91
N GLY A 40 -7.45 22.01 1.81
CA GLY A 40 -7.04 21.12 0.73
C GLY A 40 -7.95 19.90 0.61
N GLU A 41 -8.26 19.23 1.71
CA GLU A 41 -9.17 18.08 1.76
C GLU A 41 -10.56 18.41 1.22
N LYS A 42 -11.13 19.57 1.59
CA LYS A 42 -12.46 20.01 1.13
C LYS A 42 -12.56 20.11 -0.40
N TRP A 43 -11.45 20.41 -1.09
CA TRP A 43 -11.43 20.50 -2.55
C TRP A 43 -11.01 19.20 -3.25
N ARG A 44 -10.52 18.19 -2.51
CA ARG A 44 -9.92 16.96 -3.05
C ARG A 44 -10.85 16.19 -3.99
N GLY A 45 -12.13 16.10 -3.64
CA GLY A 45 -13.13 15.38 -4.43
C GLY A 45 -13.55 16.08 -5.74
N GLY A 46 -13.35 17.40 -5.81
CA GLY A 46 -13.76 18.24 -6.95
C GLY A 46 -12.58 18.82 -7.70
N ASP A 47 -12.09 19.97 -7.23
CA ASP A 47 -11.00 20.73 -7.87
C ASP A 47 -9.64 20.31 -7.29
N ALA A 48 -9.04 19.29 -7.91
CA ALA A 48 -7.73 18.77 -7.52
C ALA A 48 -6.62 19.83 -7.58
N ALA A 49 -6.66 20.76 -8.55
CA ALA A 49 -5.67 21.84 -8.66
C ALA A 49 -5.77 22.82 -7.50
N LYS A 50 -6.99 23.16 -7.08
CA LYS A 50 -7.22 24.00 -5.91
C LYS A 50 -6.84 23.28 -4.61
N SER A 51 -7.17 21.99 -4.50
CA SER A 51 -6.74 21.12 -3.40
C SER A 51 -5.21 21.15 -3.25
N MET A 52 -4.48 20.94 -4.35
CA MET A 52 -3.02 20.96 -4.38
C MET A 52 -2.42 22.30 -3.92
N ARG A 53 -3.01 23.44 -4.31
CA ARG A 53 -2.55 24.77 -3.86
C ARG A 53 -2.61 24.93 -2.34
N PHE A 54 -3.64 24.38 -1.71
CA PHE A 54 -3.77 24.41 -0.25
C PHE A 54 -2.74 23.51 0.42
N PHE A 55 -2.51 22.29 -0.08
CA PHE A 55 -1.47 21.41 0.46
C PHE A 55 -0.06 21.99 0.31
N ASN A 56 0.25 22.62 -0.83
CA ASN A 56 1.53 23.31 -1.00
C ASN A 56 1.70 24.43 0.04
N ARG A 57 0.64 25.19 0.31
CA ARG A 57 0.66 26.24 1.34
C ARG A 57 0.81 25.68 2.76
N ALA A 58 0.24 24.51 3.05
CA ALA A 58 0.47 23.80 4.31
C ALA A 58 1.96 23.40 4.45
N ILE A 59 2.56 22.82 3.39
CA ILE A 59 3.97 22.42 3.37
C ILE A 59 4.89 23.65 3.52
N GLU A 60 4.60 24.76 2.85
CA GLU A 60 5.31 26.03 3.02
C GLU A 60 5.24 26.52 4.47
N CYS A 61 4.06 26.49 5.09
CA CYS A 61 3.87 26.86 6.50
C CYS A 61 4.67 25.96 7.45
N TYR A 62 4.70 24.65 7.20
CA TYR A 62 5.55 23.73 7.97
C TYR A 62 7.05 24.01 7.80
N ASN A 63 7.50 24.32 6.58
CA ASN A 63 8.89 24.68 6.34
C ASN A 63 9.30 25.94 7.11
N GLU A 64 8.50 27.01 7.03
CA GLU A 64 8.75 28.25 7.77
C GLU A 64 8.78 28.03 9.29
N GLY A 65 7.89 27.17 9.80
CA GLY A 65 7.89 26.79 11.21
C GLY A 65 9.16 26.03 11.61
N LEU A 66 9.58 25.04 10.81
CA LEU A 66 10.78 24.23 11.08
C LEU A 66 12.09 25.02 10.95
N GLU A 67 12.13 26.09 10.14
CA GLU A 67 13.28 27.00 10.11
C GLU A 67 13.51 27.68 11.48
N LYS A 68 12.43 27.97 12.21
CA LYS A 68 12.47 28.63 13.53
C LYS A 68 12.49 27.65 14.70
N TYR A 69 11.81 26.51 14.58
CA TYR A 69 11.58 25.52 15.63
C TYR A 69 12.01 24.14 15.15
N GLN A 70 13.32 23.95 14.95
CA GLN A 70 13.91 22.74 14.34
C GLN A 70 13.61 21.45 15.14
N ASP A 71 13.46 21.57 16.46
CA ASP A 71 13.20 20.44 17.36
C ASP A 71 11.70 20.14 17.53
N SER A 72 10.82 20.81 16.77
CA SER A 72 9.37 20.58 16.85
C SER A 72 8.99 19.28 16.14
N TYR A 73 8.74 18.23 16.94
CA TYR A 73 8.22 16.96 16.44
C TYR A 73 6.92 17.14 15.64
N ASP A 74 5.94 17.89 16.15
CA ASP A 74 4.63 18.01 15.52
C ASP A 74 4.69 18.66 14.14
N LEU A 75 5.54 19.68 13.95
CA LEU A 75 5.77 20.30 12.65
C LEU A 75 6.44 19.32 11.68
N ALA A 76 7.47 18.58 12.14
CA ALA A 76 8.19 17.62 11.32
C ALA A 76 7.30 16.43 10.92
N TYR A 77 6.55 15.88 11.89
CA TYR A 77 5.62 14.77 11.70
C TYR A 77 4.54 15.14 10.70
N ASN A 78 3.81 16.23 10.92
CA ASN A 78 2.70 16.60 10.02
C ASN A 78 3.18 16.95 8.61
N LYS A 79 4.33 17.62 8.47
CA LYS A 79 4.96 17.83 7.17
C LYS A 79 5.18 16.53 6.41
N SER A 80 5.82 15.54 7.07
CA SER A 80 6.09 14.24 6.45
C SER A 80 4.79 13.51 6.07
N ARG A 81 3.77 13.55 6.92
CA ARG A 81 2.46 12.93 6.69
C ARG A 81 1.77 13.53 5.47
N VAL A 82 1.72 14.86 5.36
CA VAL A 82 1.11 15.55 4.20
C VAL A 82 1.87 15.23 2.92
N GLN A 83 3.19 15.26 2.96
CA GLN A 83 4.01 14.94 1.79
C GLN A 83 3.77 13.50 1.31
N PHE A 84 3.72 12.53 2.22
CA PHE A 84 3.37 11.15 1.88
C PHE A 84 1.93 11.05 1.37
N GLU A 85 0.97 11.69 2.04
CA GLU A 85 -0.44 11.64 1.63
C GLU A 85 -0.64 12.14 0.18
N LEU A 86 0.08 13.18 -0.24
CA LEU A 86 0.02 13.66 -1.63
C LEU A 86 0.46 12.62 -2.65
N THR A 87 1.39 11.71 -2.30
CA THR A 87 1.82 10.64 -3.21
C THR A 87 0.78 9.52 -3.31
N GLN A 88 -0.03 9.33 -2.28
CA GLN A 88 -1.02 8.24 -2.21
C GLN A 88 -2.35 8.57 -2.91
N HIS A 89 -2.60 9.83 -3.27
CA HIS A 89 -3.86 10.24 -3.92
C HIS A 89 -3.70 10.35 -5.44
N PRO A 90 -4.28 9.45 -6.26
CA PRO A 90 -4.03 9.40 -7.71
C PRO A 90 -4.34 10.71 -8.45
N LYS A 91 -5.38 11.44 -8.03
CA LYS A 91 -5.72 12.75 -8.62
C LYS A 91 -4.72 13.85 -8.29
N LEU A 92 -4.12 13.81 -7.10
CA LEU A 92 -3.15 14.80 -6.65
C LEU A 92 -1.76 14.46 -7.18
N LEU A 93 -1.39 13.17 -7.16
CA LEU A 93 -0.13 12.65 -7.70
C LEU A 93 0.14 13.14 -9.12
N ARG A 94 -0.88 13.18 -9.98
CA ARG A 94 -0.78 13.66 -11.39
C ARG A 94 -0.49 15.16 -11.52
N LEU A 95 -0.72 15.94 -10.48
CA LEU A 95 -0.45 17.38 -10.45
C LEU A 95 0.93 17.68 -9.87
N LEU A 96 1.63 16.68 -9.36
CA LEU A 96 2.96 16.84 -8.80
C LEU A 96 3.99 17.03 -9.93
N PRO A 97 4.96 17.95 -9.76
CA PRO A 97 5.90 18.31 -10.84
C PRO A 97 7.08 17.35 -11.00
N LYS A 98 7.25 16.41 -10.08
CA LYS A 98 8.34 15.42 -10.05
C LYS A 98 7.75 14.01 -10.14
N THR A 99 8.61 13.02 -10.36
CA THR A 99 8.19 11.62 -10.36
C THR A 99 7.65 11.19 -8.99
N PRO A 100 6.81 10.14 -8.91
CA PRO A 100 6.32 9.61 -7.64
C PRO A 100 7.46 9.25 -6.67
N LEU A 101 8.50 8.58 -7.18
CA LEU A 101 9.68 8.20 -6.40
C LEU A 101 10.40 9.41 -5.78
N GLU A 102 10.58 10.51 -6.52
CA GLU A 102 11.20 11.72 -5.99
C GLU A 102 10.36 12.38 -4.88
N HIS A 103 9.04 12.30 -4.94
CA HIS A 103 8.18 12.82 -3.85
C HIS A 103 8.17 11.92 -2.63
N LEU A 104 8.23 10.59 -2.83
CA LEU A 104 8.42 9.65 -1.73
C LEU A 104 9.77 9.84 -1.04
N GLU A 105 10.84 10.14 -1.78
CA GLU A 105 12.15 10.49 -1.21
C GLU A 105 12.05 11.73 -0.31
N ILE A 106 11.36 12.77 -0.76
CA ILE A 106 11.12 13.99 0.03
C ILE A 106 10.32 13.68 1.31
N ALA A 107 9.28 12.86 1.19
CA ALA A 107 8.48 12.43 2.34
C ALA A 107 9.33 11.64 3.35
N LEU A 108 10.19 10.74 2.87
CA LEU A 108 11.11 9.96 3.71
C LEU A 108 12.14 10.84 4.43
N GLN A 109 12.69 11.83 3.75
CA GLN A 109 13.63 12.77 4.39
C GLN A 109 12.96 13.53 5.54
N SER A 110 11.73 14.02 5.33
CA SER A 110 10.96 14.66 6.39
C SER A 110 10.57 13.70 7.51
N SER A 111 10.21 12.45 7.18
CA SER A 111 9.84 11.45 8.19
C SER A 111 11.04 11.03 9.04
N LYS A 112 12.24 10.93 8.47
CA LYS A 112 13.48 10.66 9.20
C LYS A 112 13.83 11.77 10.20
N LEU A 113 13.53 13.03 9.87
CA LEU A 113 13.68 14.14 10.83
C LEU A 113 12.71 13.99 12.01
N ALA A 114 11.43 13.71 11.75
CA ALA A 114 10.45 13.48 12.80
C ALA A 114 10.79 12.25 13.67
N LEU A 115 11.26 11.17 13.03
CA LEU A 115 11.65 9.94 13.71
C LEU A 115 12.87 10.16 14.62
N ALA A 116 13.83 11.01 14.21
CA ALA A 116 14.97 11.36 15.06
C ALA A 116 14.56 12.13 16.33
N LEU A 117 13.46 12.89 16.27
CA LEU A 117 12.93 13.64 17.41
C LEU A 117 12.08 12.77 18.35
N SER A 118 11.41 11.74 17.82
CA SER A 118 10.57 10.82 18.61
C SER A 118 10.68 9.37 18.10
N PRO A 119 11.78 8.67 18.42
CA PRO A 119 12.10 7.36 17.82
C PRO A 119 11.13 6.24 18.24
N ASP A 120 10.52 6.37 19.41
CA ASP A 120 9.60 5.36 19.96
C ASP A 120 8.12 5.70 19.70
N ASN A 121 7.83 6.75 18.93
CA ASN A 121 6.46 7.13 18.64
C ASN A 121 5.86 6.20 17.56
N PRO A 122 4.75 5.48 17.85
CA PRO A 122 4.19 4.47 16.95
C PRO A 122 3.67 5.06 15.63
N ASP A 123 3.24 6.33 15.60
CA ASP A 123 2.68 6.92 14.39
C ASP A 123 3.78 7.25 13.36
N ILE A 124 4.90 7.81 13.81
CA ILE A 124 6.03 8.08 12.89
C ILE A 124 6.74 6.80 12.47
N LEU A 125 6.82 5.78 13.34
CA LEU A 125 7.31 4.45 12.98
C LEU A 125 6.45 3.85 11.85
N PHE A 126 5.13 3.83 12.04
CA PHE A 126 4.18 3.33 11.04
C PHE A 126 4.28 4.08 9.71
N ASN A 127 4.24 5.43 9.75
CA ASN A 127 4.26 6.24 8.53
C ASN A 127 5.60 6.12 7.78
N THR A 128 6.72 6.07 8.50
CA THR A 128 8.05 5.88 7.88
C THR A 128 8.15 4.51 7.21
N ALA A 129 7.65 3.46 7.87
CA ALA A 129 7.61 2.12 7.30
C ALA A 129 6.75 2.08 6.03
N GLN A 130 5.56 2.70 6.03
CA GLN A 130 4.71 2.81 4.84
C GLN A 130 5.39 3.56 3.68
N ILE A 131 6.10 4.65 3.97
CA ILE A 131 6.87 5.39 2.94
C ILE A 131 7.93 4.48 2.32
N LEU A 132 8.70 3.74 3.12
CA LEU A 132 9.72 2.81 2.64
C LEU A 132 9.11 1.68 1.79
N THR A 133 7.95 1.13 2.20
CA THR A 133 7.22 0.14 1.40
C THR A 133 6.83 0.72 0.04
N SER A 134 6.23 1.92 -0.01
CA SER A 134 5.88 2.58 -1.28
C SER A 134 7.10 2.91 -2.14
N ILE A 135 8.24 3.28 -1.54
CA ILE A 135 9.50 3.47 -2.29
C ILE A 135 9.91 2.18 -2.97
N SER A 136 9.87 1.05 -2.25
CA SER A 136 10.24 -0.23 -2.84
C SER A 136 9.31 -0.68 -3.95
N GLU A 137 8.01 -0.39 -3.83
CA GLU A 137 7.01 -0.66 -4.88
C GLU A 137 7.30 0.15 -6.14
N GLU A 138 7.60 1.46 -6.01
CA GLU A 138 7.97 2.32 -7.13
C GLU A 138 9.32 1.93 -7.77
N LEU A 139 10.23 1.35 -6.99
CA LEU A 139 11.50 0.83 -7.51
C LEU A 139 11.31 -0.47 -8.32
N GLY A 140 10.25 -1.24 -8.08
CA GLY A 140 9.95 -2.47 -8.83
C GLY A 140 11.09 -3.50 -8.83
N GLY A 141 11.86 -3.58 -7.74
CA GLY A 141 13.04 -4.48 -7.64
C GLY A 141 14.30 -3.97 -8.35
N LEU A 142 14.26 -2.81 -9.01
CA LEU A 142 15.41 -2.21 -9.68
C LEU A 142 16.32 -1.48 -8.70
N SER A 143 17.62 -1.49 -8.98
CA SER A 143 18.60 -0.69 -8.24
C SER A 143 18.47 0.80 -8.60
N HIS A 144 18.58 1.68 -7.60
CA HIS A 144 18.51 3.13 -7.80
C HIS A 144 19.69 3.83 -7.09
N PRO A 145 20.31 4.87 -7.68
CA PRO A 145 21.48 5.52 -7.08
C PRO A 145 21.23 6.15 -5.70
N SER A 146 20.03 6.69 -5.48
CA SER A 146 19.66 7.37 -4.22
C SER A 146 19.20 6.42 -3.11
N PHE A 147 18.91 5.15 -3.44
CA PHE A 147 18.35 4.20 -2.47
C PHE A 147 19.23 2.96 -2.34
N PRO A 148 19.26 2.34 -1.16
CA PRO A 148 19.76 0.98 -1.01
C PRO A 148 19.02 0.00 -1.93
N ASN A 149 19.48 -1.25 -1.95
CA ASN A 149 18.74 -2.31 -2.63
C ASN A 149 17.28 -2.38 -2.10
N PRO A 150 16.25 -2.54 -2.95
CA PRO A 150 14.85 -2.63 -2.51
C PRO A 150 14.58 -3.60 -1.35
N LEU A 151 15.29 -4.74 -1.29
CA LEU A 151 15.19 -5.68 -0.16
C LEU A 151 15.63 -5.06 1.17
N GLN A 152 16.69 -4.24 1.16
CA GLN A 152 17.17 -3.54 2.36
C GLN A 152 16.20 -2.44 2.79
N VAL A 153 15.57 -1.75 1.83
CA VAL A 153 14.54 -0.74 2.10
C VAL A 153 13.32 -1.39 2.77
N LEU A 154 12.87 -2.54 2.27
CA LEU A 154 11.77 -3.30 2.86
C LEU A 154 12.14 -3.91 4.20
N GLU A 155 13.38 -4.36 4.40
CA GLU A 155 13.85 -4.83 5.70
C GLU A 155 13.80 -3.72 6.75
N GLU A 156 14.25 -2.50 6.41
CA GLU A 156 14.12 -1.33 7.28
C GLU A 156 12.64 -1.08 7.65
N ALA A 157 11.73 -1.17 6.66
CA ALA A 157 10.30 -1.04 6.89
C ALA A 157 9.73 -2.13 7.83
N LEU A 158 10.10 -3.40 7.63
CA LEU A 158 9.66 -4.51 8.47
C LEU A 158 10.14 -4.35 9.92
N GLY A 159 11.39 -3.88 10.13
CA GLY A 159 11.92 -3.55 11.45
C GLY A 159 11.11 -2.44 12.13
N LEU A 160 10.79 -1.37 11.40
CA LEU A 160 9.96 -0.27 11.92
C LEU A 160 8.53 -0.70 12.25
N PHE A 161 7.90 -1.55 11.43
CA PHE A 161 6.59 -2.13 11.75
C PHE A 161 6.64 -2.98 13.01
N GLN A 162 7.67 -3.80 13.19
CA GLN A 162 7.83 -4.63 14.38
C GLN A 162 7.98 -3.76 15.64
N SER A 163 8.81 -2.72 15.60
CA SER A 163 8.92 -1.74 16.68
C SER A 163 7.59 -1.02 16.94
N CYS A 164 6.88 -0.63 15.89
CA CYS A 164 5.58 0.02 15.99
C CYS A 164 4.55 -0.86 16.72
N ILE A 165 4.44 -2.14 16.36
CA ILE A 165 3.53 -3.09 17.04
C ILE A 165 3.91 -3.22 18.52
N GLN A 166 5.20 -3.35 18.84
CA GLN A 166 5.65 -3.44 20.24
C GLN A 166 5.22 -2.21 21.06
N MET A 167 5.42 -1.00 20.52
CA MET A 167 5.01 0.24 21.20
C MET A 167 3.49 0.34 21.36
N GLN A 168 2.73 -0.12 20.37
CA GLN A 168 1.26 -0.16 20.44
C GLN A 168 0.75 -1.16 21.48
N GLU A 169 1.33 -2.36 21.55
CA GLU A 169 0.98 -3.36 22.55
C GLU A 169 1.23 -2.85 23.97
N LEU A 170 2.38 -2.20 24.20
CA LEU A 170 2.69 -1.55 25.47
C LEU A 170 1.68 -0.43 25.79
N ALA A 171 1.31 0.39 24.80
CA ALA A 171 0.32 1.46 24.98
C ALA A 171 -1.06 0.90 25.37
N VAL A 172 -1.55 -0.15 24.69
CA VAL A 172 -2.82 -0.81 25.00
C VAL A 172 -2.81 -1.39 26.42
N LEU A 173 -1.73 -2.07 26.82
CA LEU A 173 -1.60 -2.62 28.17
C LEU A 173 -1.63 -1.50 29.22
N SER A 174 -0.86 -0.44 29.03
CA SER A 174 -0.82 0.69 29.96
C SER A 174 -2.18 1.37 30.11
N PHE A 175 -2.92 1.52 29.00
CA PHE A 175 -4.27 2.10 29.00
C PHE A 175 -5.27 1.22 29.76
N ARG A 176 -5.21 -0.12 29.56
CA ARG A 176 -6.06 -1.08 30.27
C ARG A 176 -5.78 -1.08 31.78
N GLU A 177 -4.51 -1.04 32.17
CA GLU A 177 -4.11 -0.96 33.58
C GLU A 177 -4.59 0.34 34.26
N GLN A 178 -4.41 1.49 33.60
CA GLN A 178 -4.90 2.78 34.10
C GLN A 178 -6.43 2.77 34.26
N THR A 179 -7.14 2.23 33.27
CA THR A 179 -8.61 2.13 33.32
C THR A 179 -9.08 1.22 34.46
N ALA A 180 -8.43 0.09 34.68
CA ALA A 180 -8.74 -0.82 35.78
C ALA A 180 -8.44 -0.20 37.16
N ALA A 181 -7.32 0.53 37.28
CA ALA A 181 -6.98 1.27 38.48
C ALA A 181 -8.04 2.34 38.80
N MET A 182 -8.50 3.11 37.80
CA MET A 182 -9.56 4.10 37.97
C MET A 182 -10.91 3.48 38.35
N ALA A 183 -11.24 2.30 37.80
CA ALA A 183 -12.48 1.58 38.13
C ALA A 183 -12.47 0.92 39.52
N SER A 184 -11.29 0.78 40.16
CA SER A 184 -11.14 0.17 41.49
C SER A 184 -11.04 1.19 42.63
N LEU A 185 -11.10 2.49 42.33
CA LEU A 185 -11.33 3.51 43.37
C LEU A 185 -12.76 3.36 43.91
N PRO A 186 -12.94 3.12 45.22
CA PRO A 186 -14.27 3.07 45.81
C PRO A 186 -14.95 4.43 45.67
N ASP A 187 -16.22 4.40 45.26
CA ASP A 187 -17.12 5.54 45.14
C ASP A 187 -17.44 6.09 46.55
N SER A 188 -16.48 6.76 47.18
CA SER A 188 -16.66 7.38 48.49
C SER A 188 -17.14 8.83 48.31
N MET A 189 -18.37 8.97 47.83
CA MET A 189 -19.17 10.17 48.02
C MET A 189 -20.59 9.78 48.44
N ASP A 190 -20.69 9.20 49.63
CA ASP A 190 -21.91 9.35 50.43
C ASP A 190 -21.73 10.65 51.25
N LEU A 191 -22.36 11.71 50.76
CA LEU A 191 -22.50 12.98 51.46
C LEU A 191 -23.63 12.83 52.49
N ASP A 192 -23.29 12.76 53.78
CA ASP A 192 -24.10 13.39 54.83
C ASP A 192 -23.34 13.53 56.16
N SER A 193 -23.26 14.80 56.61
CA SER A 193 -23.23 15.31 58.00
C SER A 193 -22.29 14.68 59.03
N ASP A 194 -21.19 15.35 59.42
CA ASP A 194 -21.18 16.38 60.47
C ASP A 194 -19.75 16.77 60.89
N ASN A 195 -19.61 18.01 61.34
CA ASN A 195 -18.38 18.65 61.83
C ASN A 195 -17.51 17.78 62.77
N GLN A 196 -16.21 17.72 62.49
CA GLN A 196 -15.17 18.17 63.44
C GLN A 196 -13.77 18.21 62.82
N ASP A 197 -13.07 19.29 63.13
CA ASP A 197 -11.67 19.60 62.81
C ASP A 197 -10.69 18.45 63.13
N ILE A 198 -9.63 18.33 62.31
CA ILE A 198 -8.21 18.50 62.67
C ILE A 198 -7.30 18.00 61.51
N SER A 199 -6.76 18.98 60.79
CA SER A 199 -5.37 19.16 60.28
C SER A 199 -4.56 18.08 59.53
N ASN A 200 -3.86 18.60 58.51
CA ASN A 200 -2.57 18.23 57.88
C ASN A 200 -2.64 17.31 56.64
N ALA A 201 -2.18 17.67 55.45
CA ALA A 201 -1.27 18.74 55.04
C ALA A 201 -1.43 19.07 53.54
N SER A 202 -1.35 20.35 53.17
CA SER A 202 -0.92 20.74 51.82
C SER A 202 -0.31 22.14 51.79
N ILE A 203 0.90 22.14 51.23
CA ILE A 203 1.44 23.09 50.25
C ILE A 203 1.70 24.52 50.75
N LYS A 204 3.00 24.80 50.87
CA LYS A 204 3.58 26.12 51.08
C LYS A 204 3.13 27.09 49.99
N HIS A 205 2.40 28.11 50.41
CA HIS A 205 2.15 29.33 49.67
C HIS A 205 3.09 30.39 50.26
N ASP A 206 4.06 30.87 49.50
CA ASP A 206 4.87 32.03 49.88
C ASP A 206 4.26 33.24 49.20
N SER A 207 3.55 34.06 49.98
CA SER A 207 2.90 35.30 49.52
C SER A 207 3.61 36.49 50.15
N CYS A 208 4.31 37.27 49.33
CA CYS A 208 4.54 38.68 49.62
C CYS A 208 3.53 39.48 48.80
N VAL A 209 2.60 40.13 49.49
CA VAL A 209 1.52 40.95 48.93
C VAL A 209 2.10 42.30 48.47
N ASN A 210 1.75 42.71 47.25
CA ASN A 210 1.43 44.11 46.98
C ASN A 210 0.35 44.17 45.90
N GLU A 211 -0.78 44.77 46.29
CA GLU A 211 -1.95 45.02 45.46
C GLU A 211 -1.62 46.04 44.36
N SER A 212 -1.82 45.67 43.11
CA SER A 212 -2.19 46.60 42.04
C SER A 212 -2.76 45.83 40.84
N GLU A 213 -4.03 46.13 40.56
CA GLU A 213 -4.80 45.92 39.33
C GLU A 213 -4.08 45.20 38.16
N TYR A 214 -4.36 43.91 37.96
CA TYR A 214 -4.10 43.24 36.68
C TYR A 214 -5.29 42.37 36.28
N SER A 215 -5.65 42.54 35.01
CA SER A 215 -6.54 41.73 34.19
C SER A 215 -6.57 40.25 34.57
N VAL A 216 -7.79 39.71 34.72
CA VAL A 216 -8.05 38.27 34.75
C VAL A 216 -7.54 37.67 33.44
N VAL A 217 -6.31 37.15 33.45
CA VAL A 217 -5.85 36.20 32.45
C VAL A 217 -6.60 34.92 32.76
N GLN A 218 -7.62 34.60 31.96
CA GLN A 218 -8.12 33.23 31.90
C GLN A 218 -6.96 32.41 31.34
N ASP A 219 -6.30 31.64 32.21
CA ASP A 219 -5.40 30.57 31.78
C ASP A 219 -6.25 29.56 30.99
N ASP A 220 -6.30 29.72 29.67
CA ASP A 220 -6.78 28.72 28.74
C ASP A 220 -5.82 27.52 28.81
N ARG A 221 -6.08 26.61 29.74
CA ARG A 221 -5.36 25.33 29.83
C ARG A 221 -5.92 24.40 28.76
N TRP A 222 -5.17 24.24 27.68
CA TRP A 222 -5.46 23.27 26.63
C TRP A 222 -5.05 21.87 27.11
N ALA A 223 -5.97 20.90 27.01
CA ALA A 223 -5.68 19.49 27.25
C ALA A 223 -5.64 18.76 25.90
N THR A 224 -4.49 18.21 25.54
CA THR A 224 -4.35 17.36 24.35
C THR A 224 -5.04 16.03 24.61
N ILE A 225 -6.15 15.76 23.92
CA ILE A 225 -6.80 14.46 23.94
C ILE A 225 -5.98 13.55 23.02
N ILE A 226 -5.12 12.70 23.62
CA ILE A 226 -4.44 11.64 22.89
C ILE A 226 -5.44 10.51 22.72
N GLU A 227 -5.80 10.17 21.48
CA GLU A 227 -6.65 9.02 21.20
C GLU A 227 -5.89 7.74 21.61
N PRO A 228 -6.51 6.84 22.38
CA PRO A 228 -5.82 5.64 22.85
C PRO A 228 -5.54 4.72 21.67
N VAL A 229 -4.35 4.11 21.68
CA VAL A 229 -4.06 2.98 20.79
C VAL A 229 -5.06 1.87 21.10
N THR A 230 -5.68 1.32 20.06
CA THR A 230 -6.69 0.26 20.15
C THR A 230 -6.18 -1.06 19.55
N ASP A 231 -6.90 -2.15 19.81
CA ASP A 231 -6.64 -3.43 19.14
C ASP A 231 -6.78 -3.30 17.59
N GLU A 232 -7.69 -2.44 17.10
CA GLU A 232 -7.81 -2.10 15.67
C GLU A 232 -6.55 -1.41 15.14
N THR A 233 -5.90 -0.55 15.93
CA THR A 233 -4.64 0.11 15.53
C THR A 233 -3.50 -0.91 15.35
N ILE A 234 -3.47 -1.93 16.21
CA ILE A 234 -2.54 -3.06 16.12
C ILE A 234 -2.86 -3.91 14.89
N LEU A 235 -4.15 -4.16 14.63
CA LEU A 235 -4.60 -4.88 13.44
C LEU A 235 -4.15 -4.17 12.16
N ASP A 236 -4.42 -2.87 12.01
CA ASP A 236 -4.01 -2.09 10.84
C ASP A 236 -2.49 -2.14 10.63
N THR A 237 -1.72 -2.07 11.71
CA THR A 237 -0.26 -2.16 11.67
C THR A 237 0.20 -3.56 11.26
N THR A 238 -0.48 -4.60 11.75
CA THR A 238 -0.19 -6.00 11.40
C THR A 238 -0.54 -6.27 9.93
N LEU A 239 -1.67 -5.79 9.43
CA LEU A 239 -2.05 -5.97 8.03
C LEU A 239 -1.05 -5.28 7.09
N ALA A 240 -0.67 -4.04 7.40
CA ALA A 240 0.37 -3.31 6.67
C ALA A 240 1.73 -4.02 6.68
N SER A 241 2.12 -4.65 7.80
CA SER A 241 3.38 -5.39 7.89
C SER A 241 3.34 -6.69 7.06
N LEU A 242 2.19 -7.37 6.99
CA LEU A 242 2.01 -8.55 6.14
C LEU A 242 2.05 -8.19 4.65
N GLU A 243 1.46 -7.07 4.25
CA GLU A 243 1.56 -6.54 2.88
C GLU A 243 3.02 -6.20 2.52
N CYS A 244 3.73 -5.48 3.41
CA CYS A 244 5.15 -5.19 3.24
C CYS A 244 6.00 -6.47 3.13
N LEU A 245 5.71 -7.48 3.94
CA LEU A 245 6.41 -8.76 3.89
C LEU A 245 6.11 -9.53 2.61
N THR A 246 4.89 -9.42 2.08
CA THR A 246 4.52 -10.00 0.78
C THR A 246 5.39 -9.42 -0.32
N THR A 247 5.54 -8.10 -0.37
CA THR A 247 6.43 -7.40 -1.33
C THR A 247 7.89 -7.80 -1.14
N TYR A 248 8.36 -7.95 0.12
CA TYR A 248 9.71 -8.43 0.41
C TYR A 248 9.95 -9.81 -0.18
N ILE A 249 9.05 -10.77 0.09
CA ILE A 249 9.18 -12.15 -0.39
C ILE A 249 9.18 -12.22 -1.92
N GLN A 250 8.36 -11.41 -2.59
CA GLN A 250 8.31 -11.36 -4.05
C GLN A 250 9.62 -10.90 -4.69
N LEU A 251 10.46 -10.17 -3.96
CA LEU A 251 11.78 -9.72 -4.41
C LEU A 251 12.93 -10.67 -3.99
N VAL A 252 12.67 -11.65 -3.12
CA VAL A 252 13.71 -12.60 -2.69
C VAL A 252 14.07 -13.54 -3.83
N SER A 253 15.35 -13.53 -4.22
CA SER A 253 15.87 -14.54 -5.16
C SER A 253 16.07 -15.89 -4.47
N SER A 254 15.78 -16.97 -5.21
CA SER A 254 16.06 -18.35 -4.81
C SER A 254 17.54 -18.61 -4.51
N ASP A 255 18.44 -17.79 -5.04
CA ASP A 255 19.89 -17.90 -4.84
C ASP A 255 20.34 -17.48 -3.43
N TYR A 256 19.44 -16.87 -2.65
CA TYR A 256 19.73 -16.42 -1.29
C TYR A 256 18.84 -17.12 -0.24
N PRO A 257 19.11 -18.39 0.11
CA PRO A 257 18.30 -19.15 1.07
C PRO A 257 18.17 -18.52 2.47
N HIS A 258 19.11 -17.66 2.85
CA HIS A 258 19.07 -16.94 4.12
C HIS A 258 17.97 -15.87 4.15
N GLU A 259 17.69 -15.22 3.02
CA GLU A 259 16.61 -14.24 2.87
C GLU A 259 15.24 -14.91 2.99
N ILE A 260 15.08 -16.11 2.42
CA ILE A 260 13.85 -16.93 2.58
C ILE A 260 13.63 -17.29 4.06
N LYS A 261 14.70 -17.70 4.76
CA LYS A 261 14.61 -18.03 6.19
C LYS A 261 14.21 -16.81 7.02
N LYS A 262 14.77 -15.64 6.70
CA LYS A 262 14.43 -14.39 7.37
C LYS A 262 12.98 -13.97 7.12
N ALA A 263 12.49 -14.13 5.90
CA ALA A 263 11.08 -13.93 5.59
C ALA A 263 10.17 -14.86 6.41
N GLU A 264 10.56 -16.13 6.58
CA GLU A 264 9.85 -17.09 7.43
C GLU A 264 9.81 -16.65 8.91
N GLU A 265 10.91 -16.11 9.45
CA GLU A 265 10.98 -15.56 10.80
C GLU A 265 10.02 -14.36 10.99
N TYR A 266 10.00 -13.42 10.03
CA TYR A 266 9.02 -12.32 10.04
C TYR A 266 7.58 -12.81 9.91
N MET A 267 7.33 -13.76 9.00
CA MET A 267 6.00 -14.33 8.77
C MET A 267 5.45 -14.97 10.04
N GLN A 268 6.26 -15.77 10.74
CA GLN A 268 5.87 -16.38 12.01
C GLN A 268 5.55 -15.32 13.06
N SER A 269 6.38 -14.27 13.17
CA SER A 269 6.19 -13.19 14.14
C SER A 269 4.87 -12.43 13.89
N PHE A 270 4.61 -11.97 12.67
CA PHE A 270 3.41 -11.19 12.36
C PHE A 270 2.13 -12.05 12.35
N ILE A 271 2.18 -13.29 11.86
CA ILE A 271 1.01 -14.17 11.90
C ILE A 271 0.62 -14.50 13.34
N GLN A 272 1.57 -14.65 14.26
CA GLN A 272 1.27 -14.85 15.67
C GLN A 272 0.50 -13.66 16.28
N LYS A 273 0.72 -12.44 15.76
CA LYS A 273 -0.03 -11.23 16.17
C LYS A 273 -1.42 -11.16 15.55
N LEU A 274 -1.64 -11.82 14.43
CA LEU A 274 -2.93 -11.86 13.75
C LEU A 274 -3.88 -12.90 14.38
N ASN A 275 -4.56 -12.52 15.47
CA ASN A 275 -5.58 -13.37 16.08
C ASN A 275 -6.95 -13.19 15.39
N ILE A 276 -7.13 -13.90 14.27
CA ILE A 276 -8.30 -13.80 13.37
C ILE A 276 -9.65 -13.99 14.09
N ASP A 277 -9.68 -14.81 15.15
CA ASP A 277 -10.91 -15.09 15.89
C ASP A 277 -11.36 -13.93 16.79
N LEU A 278 -10.48 -12.96 17.06
CA LEU A 278 -10.77 -11.76 17.82
C LEU A 278 -11.08 -10.54 16.94
N ILE A 279 -11.00 -10.69 15.61
CA ILE A 279 -11.25 -9.61 14.65
C ILE A 279 -12.76 -9.50 14.38
N GLU A 280 -13.28 -8.28 14.30
CA GLU A 280 -14.66 -8.02 13.91
C GLU A 280 -14.97 -8.60 12.52
N ASN A 281 -16.20 -9.08 12.31
CA ASN A 281 -16.56 -9.86 11.12
C ASN A 281 -16.34 -9.10 9.79
N ASP A 282 -16.46 -7.78 9.81
CA ASP A 282 -16.28 -6.91 8.63
C ASP A 282 -14.79 -6.77 8.23
N ARG A 283 -13.87 -6.74 9.20
CA ARG A 283 -12.42 -6.72 8.98
C ARG A 283 -11.81 -8.12 8.78
N LYS A 284 -12.51 -9.18 9.22
CA LYS A 284 -12.03 -10.56 9.12
C LYS A 284 -11.70 -10.99 7.69
N THR A 285 -12.57 -10.66 6.73
CA THR A 285 -12.35 -11.01 5.32
C THR A 285 -11.11 -10.34 4.74
N GLU A 286 -10.89 -9.06 5.06
CA GLU A 286 -9.67 -8.32 4.66
C GLU A 286 -8.41 -8.99 5.21
N ALA A 287 -8.40 -9.28 6.51
CA ALA A 287 -7.28 -9.94 7.17
C ALA A 287 -6.96 -11.31 6.57
N CYS A 288 -7.99 -12.11 6.27
CA CYS A 288 -7.83 -13.41 5.61
C CYS A 288 -7.27 -13.28 4.20
N ILE A 289 -7.70 -12.29 3.41
CA ILE A 289 -7.18 -12.08 2.05
C ILE A 289 -5.71 -11.68 2.08
N ILE A 290 -5.32 -10.74 2.94
CA ILE A 290 -3.91 -10.31 3.08
C ILE A 290 -3.04 -11.49 3.51
N LYS A 291 -3.50 -12.27 4.49
CA LYS A 291 -2.81 -13.51 4.92
C LYS A 291 -2.70 -14.52 3.78
N ALA A 292 -3.75 -14.71 2.98
CA ALA A 292 -3.73 -15.63 1.84
C ALA A 292 -2.72 -15.20 0.78
N GLY A 293 -2.64 -13.90 0.47
CA GLY A 293 -1.64 -13.32 -0.42
C GLY A 293 -0.21 -13.60 0.06
N LEU A 294 0.07 -13.37 1.34
CA LEU A 294 1.37 -13.67 1.94
C LEU A 294 1.74 -15.15 1.83
N ILE A 295 0.79 -16.05 2.14
CA ILE A 295 0.99 -17.50 2.01
C ILE A 295 1.32 -17.89 0.56
N CYS A 296 0.62 -17.32 -0.42
CA CYS A 296 0.86 -17.60 -1.83
C CYS A 296 2.23 -17.08 -2.31
N ALA A 297 2.63 -15.88 -1.87
CA ALA A 297 3.96 -15.34 -2.15
C ALA A 297 5.06 -16.22 -1.55
N TYR A 298 4.89 -16.66 -0.30
CA TYR A 298 5.85 -17.56 0.35
C TYR A 298 5.92 -18.93 -0.34
N ALA A 299 4.79 -19.51 -0.74
CA ALA A 299 4.76 -20.75 -1.51
C ALA A 299 5.51 -20.63 -2.85
N THR A 300 5.42 -19.47 -3.50
CA THR A 300 6.19 -19.17 -4.72
C THR A 300 7.71 -19.22 -4.44
N ALA A 301 8.17 -18.54 -3.39
CA ALA A 301 9.58 -18.57 -2.99
C ALA A 301 10.06 -19.97 -2.56
N GLN A 302 9.20 -20.75 -1.88
CA GLN A 302 9.48 -22.14 -1.55
C GLN A 302 9.62 -23.02 -2.79
N PHE A 303 8.76 -22.81 -3.79
CA PHE A 303 8.83 -23.53 -5.06
C PHE A 303 10.12 -23.21 -5.81
N PHE A 304 10.50 -21.93 -5.93
CA PHE A 304 11.76 -21.53 -6.57
C PHE A 304 13.01 -22.05 -5.85
N SER A 305 12.94 -22.22 -4.53
CA SER A 305 14.01 -22.85 -3.75
C SER A 305 13.92 -24.38 -3.69
N SER A 306 13.07 -25.00 -4.52
CA SER A 306 12.86 -26.46 -4.59
C SER A 306 12.48 -27.11 -3.26
N ARG A 307 11.82 -26.36 -2.36
CA ARG A 307 11.34 -26.85 -1.05
C ARG A 307 9.98 -27.52 -1.13
N ILE A 308 9.17 -27.17 -2.13
CA ILE A 308 7.87 -27.78 -2.43
C ILE A 308 7.78 -28.12 -3.91
N ASP A 309 6.98 -29.13 -4.25
CA ASP A 309 6.67 -29.46 -5.64
C ASP A 309 5.48 -28.63 -6.18
N PHE A 310 5.21 -28.76 -7.48
CA PHE A 310 4.14 -27.99 -8.12
C PHE A 310 2.74 -28.39 -7.64
N GLU A 311 2.53 -29.64 -7.19
CA GLU A 311 1.23 -30.08 -6.68
C GLU A 311 0.96 -29.45 -5.32
N THR A 312 1.95 -29.47 -4.43
CA THR A 312 1.94 -28.81 -3.13
C THR A 312 1.75 -27.31 -3.29
N TYR A 313 2.46 -26.68 -4.23
CA TYR A 313 2.31 -25.24 -4.48
C TYR A 313 0.87 -24.87 -4.89
N LEU A 314 0.28 -25.61 -5.84
CA LEU A 314 -1.11 -25.36 -6.25
C LEU A 314 -2.09 -25.64 -5.10
N GLN A 315 -1.85 -26.68 -4.31
CA GLN A 315 -2.68 -27.01 -3.15
C GLN A 315 -2.63 -25.89 -2.11
N THR A 316 -1.45 -25.38 -1.78
CA THR A 316 -1.27 -24.24 -0.87
C THR A 316 -2.03 -22.99 -1.35
N ILE A 317 -1.97 -22.68 -2.64
CA ILE A 317 -2.73 -21.56 -3.22
C ILE A 317 -4.24 -21.77 -3.02
N ASN A 318 -4.76 -22.97 -3.29
CA ASN A 318 -6.19 -23.22 -3.11
C ASN A 318 -6.59 -23.16 -1.63
N ASP A 319 -5.83 -23.79 -0.75
CA ASP A 319 -6.10 -23.84 0.69
C ASP A 319 -6.11 -22.45 1.34
N ALA A 320 -5.24 -21.55 0.88
CA ALA A 320 -5.17 -20.18 1.37
C ALA A 320 -6.49 -19.41 1.19
N TYR A 321 -7.30 -19.75 0.18
CA TYR A 321 -8.56 -19.07 -0.14
C TYR A 321 -9.82 -19.90 0.14
N THR A 322 -9.70 -21.18 0.49
CA THR A 322 -10.86 -22.11 0.63
C THR A 322 -11.91 -21.62 1.63
N GLU A 323 -11.51 -21.00 2.74
CA GLU A 323 -12.41 -20.57 3.81
C GLU A 323 -12.85 -19.09 3.69
N ILE A 324 -12.51 -18.41 2.59
CA ILE A 324 -12.79 -16.98 2.40
C ILE A 324 -13.99 -16.81 1.47
N ASP A 325 -15.02 -16.09 1.92
CA ASP A 325 -16.11 -15.66 1.02
C ASP A 325 -15.65 -14.50 0.13
N LEU A 326 -15.36 -14.82 -1.13
CA LEU A 326 -14.92 -13.87 -2.15
C LEU A 326 -16.07 -13.32 -3.02
N SER A 327 -17.32 -13.77 -2.82
CA SER A 327 -18.43 -13.53 -3.75
C SER A 327 -18.73 -12.05 -4.00
N SER A 328 -18.45 -11.20 -3.00
CA SER A 328 -18.62 -9.75 -3.04
C SER A 328 -17.30 -8.99 -2.87
N ASN A 329 -16.15 -9.69 -2.86
CA ASN A 329 -14.84 -9.09 -2.64
C ASN A 329 -14.00 -9.08 -3.94
N PRO A 330 -14.03 -7.99 -4.71
CA PRO A 330 -13.31 -7.90 -5.98
C PRO A 330 -11.78 -7.96 -5.81
N ARG A 331 -11.25 -7.45 -4.70
CA ARG A 331 -9.80 -7.52 -4.39
C ARG A 331 -9.39 -8.97 -4.20
N GLY A 332 -10.02 -9.71 -3.29
CA GLY A 332 -9.68 -11.11 -3.04
C GLY A 332 -9.87 -12.02 -4.27
N LEU A 333 -10.84 -11.73 -5.14
CA LEU A 333 -10.96 -12.41 -6.44
C LEU A 333 -9.76 -12.13 -7.36
N CYS A 334 -9.27 -10.89 -7.40
CA CYS A 334 -8.07 -10.55 -8.18
C CYS A 334 -6.82 -11.19 -7.58
N ASP A 335 -6.61 -11.07 -6.27
CA ASP A 335 -5.43 -11.61 -5.57
C ASP A 335 -5.33 -13.14 -5.75
N PHE A 336 -6.47 -13.85 -5.74
CA PHE A 336 -6.50 -15.28 -6.03
C PHE A 336 -6.18 -15.57 -7.51
N ALA A 337 -6.72 -14.79 -8.44
CA ALA A 337 -6.38 -14.93 -9.86
C ALA A 337 -4.88 -14.68 -10.12
N GLU A 338 -4.31 -13.64 -9.51
CA GLU A 338 -2.89 -13.30 -9.61
C GLU A 338 -2.00 -14.40 -9.04
N SER A 339 -2.39 -15.01 -7.91
CA SER A 339 -1.68 -16.17 -7.35
C SER A 339 -1.64 -17.37 -8.32
N LEU A 340 -2.73 -17.61 -9.06
CA LEU A 340 -2.79 -18.66 -10.08
C LEU A 340 -2.00 -18.32 -11.36
N ILE A 341 -1.91 -17.03 -11.71
CA ILE A 341 -1.06 -16.54 -12.81
C ILE A 341 0.42 -16.67 -12.44
N ALA A 342 0.79 -16.30 -11.21
CA ALA A 342 2.13 -16.47 -10.66
C ALA A 342 2.54 -17.96 -10.65
N TYR A 343 1.63 -18.86 -10.25
CA TYR A 343 1.82 -20.30 -10.38
C TYR A 343 2.12 -20.73 -11.82
N ASN A 344 1.36 -20.24 -12.80
CA ASN A 344 1.64 -20.52 -14.22
C ASN A 344 3.03 -20.02 -14.64
N LYS A 345 3.40 -18.79 -14.27
CA LYS A 345 4.70 -18.20 -14.58
C LYS A 345 5.83 -19.00 -13.95
N ALA A 346 5.67 -19.40 -12.69
CA ALA A 346 6.63 -20.22 -11.96
C ALA A 346 6.89 -21.56 -12.66
N LEU A 347 5.83 -22.25 -13.10
CA LEU A 347 5.99 -23.51 -13.83
C LEU A 347 6.62 -23.33 -15.20
N HIS A 348 6.33 -22.23 -15.89
CA HIS A 348 6.94 -21.93 -17.19
C HIS A 348 8.45 -21.70 -17.08
N LEU A 349 8.90 -20.98 -16.05
CA LEU A 349 10.28 -20.54 -15.91
C LEU A 349 11.18 -21.54 -15.17
N HIS A 350 10.65 -22.27 -14.18
CA HIS A 350 11.46 -23.07 -13.25
C HIS A 350 11.33 -24.58 -13.43
N VAL A 351 10.44 -25.06 -14.30
CA VAL A 351 10.38 -26.50 -14.62
C VAL A 351 11.17 -26.76 -15.90
N PRO A 352 12.31 -27.49 -15.84
CA PRO A 352 13.20 -27.67 -16.99
C PRO A 352 12.57 -28.46 -18.15
N GLU A 353 11.72 -29.43 -17.83
CA GLU A 353 11.04 -30.27 -18.82
C GLU A 353 9.53 -30.14 -18.66
N THR A 354 8.90 -29.49 -19.64
CA THR A 354 7.45 -29.36 -19.65
C THR A 354 6.82 -30.68 -20.03
N THR A 355 6.00 -31.24 -19.14
CA THR A 355 5.22 -32.46 -19.38
C THR A 355 3.77 -32.12 -19.73
N TYR A 356 3.06 -33.07 -20.36
CA TYR A 356 1.63 -32.90 -20.62
C TYR A 356 0.82 -32.63 -19.34
N GLN A 357 1.20 -33.25 -18.21
CA GLN A 357 0.54 -33.01 -16.92
C GLN A 357 0.72 -31.56 -16.45
N ILE A 358 1.91 -30.98 -16.62
CA ILE A 358 2.19 -29.58 -16.29
C ILE A 358 1.35 -28.63 -17.15
N LEU A 359 1.20 -28.90 -18.44
CA LEU A 359 0.35 -28.10 -19.32
C LEU A 359 -1.12 -28.14 -18.87
N VAL A 360 -1.60 -29.32 -18.48
CA VAL A 360 -2.97 -29.49 -17.98
C VAL A 360 -3.19 -28.71 -16.67
N THR A 361 -2.24 -28.72 -15.74
CA THR A 361 -2.37 -27.96 -14.49
C THR A 361 -2.29 -26.45 -14.73
N ARG A 362 -1.38 -25.98 -15.59
CA ARG A 362 -1.30 -24.57 -16.02
C ARG A 362 -2.60 -24.11 -16.68
N TRP A 363 -3.17 -24.91 -17.59
CA TRP A 363 -4.47 -24.60 -18.22
C TRP A 363 -5.60 -24.48 -17.20
N LYS A 364 -5.69 -25.39 -16.23
CA LYS A 364 -6.69 -25.34 -15.15
C LYS A 364 -6.53 -24.08 -14.29
N ALA A 365 -5.29 -23.75 -13.90
CA ALA A 365 -5.00 -22.56 -13.11
C ALA A 365 -5.41 -21.27 -13.85
N LEU A 366 -5.01 -21.13 -15.12
CA LEU A 366 -5.36 -19.97 -15.94
C LEU A 366 -6.87 -19.88 -16.23
N THR A 367 -7.55 -21.00 -16.42
CA THR A 367 -9.01 -21.02 -16.58
C THR A 367 -9.71 -20.50 -15.32
N LYS A 368 -9.28 -20.97 -14.14
CA LYS A 368 -9.81 -20.52 -12.85
C LYS A 368 -9.48 -19.04 -12.57
N ALA A 369 -8.27 -18.59 -12.91
CA ALA A 369 -7.91 -17.16 -12.85
C ALA A 369 -8.85 -16.29 -13.70
N GLN A 370 -9.16 -16.73 -14.92
CA GLN A 370 -10.10 -16.02 -15.80
C GLN A 370 -11.53 -15.95 -15.24
N GLU A 371 -11.98 -17.00 -14.56
CA GLU A 371 -13.30 -17.04 -13.89
C GLU A 371 -13.37 -16.01 -12.75
N TYR A 372 -12.32 -15.92 -11.92
CA TYR A 372 -12.26 -14.95 -10.84
C TYR A 372 -12.16 -13.51 -11.33
N LEU A 373 -11.31 -13.22 -12.32
CA LEU A 373 -11.22 -11.90 -12.94
C LEU A 373 -12.55 -11.50 -13.61
N THR A 374 -13.23 -12.46 -14.25
CA THR A 374 -14.56 -12.23 -14.83
C THR A 374 -15.58 -11.91 -13.75
N SER A 375 -15.55 -12.59 -12.62
CA SER A 375 -16.44 -12.35 -11.48
C SER A 375 -16.18 -10.99 -10.86
N SER A 376 -14.90 -10.64 -10.64
CA SER A 376 -14.47 -9.34 -10.13
C SER A 376 -14.92 -8.19 -11.04
N SER A 377 -14.77 -8.34 -12.37
CA SER A 377 -15.20 -7.31 -13.34
C SER A 377 -16.70 -6.98 -13.34
N LYS A 378 -17.53 -7.83 -12.71
CA LYS A 378 -18.98 -7.62 -12.62
C LYS A 378 -19.39 -6.89 -11.34
N ILE A 379 -18.47 -6.69 -10.39
CA ILE A 379 -18.74 -6.01 -9.13
C ILE A 379 -18.63 -4.50 -9.37
N SER A 380 -19.76 -3.79 -9.32
CA SER A 380 -19.90 -2.40 -9.78
C SER A 380 -19.18 -1.35 -8.92
N SER A 381 -18.62 -1.75 -7.77
CA SER A 381 -17.94 -0.87 -6.82
C SER A 381 -16.42 -0.89 -6.91
N TYR A 382 -15.82 -1.76 -7.73
CA TYR A 382 -14.36 -1.91 -7.73
C TYR A 382 -13.65 -0.86 -8.58
N GLU A 383 -12.66 -0.20 -7.97
CA GLU A 383 -11.69 0.63 -8.65
C GLU A 383 -10.68 -0.27 -9.41
N ASN A 384 -10.07 0.21 -10.50
CA ASN A 384 -9.12 -0.55 -11.34
C ASN A 384 -9.71 -1.56 -12.34
N LEU A 385 -10.94 -1.33 -12.83
CA LEU A 385 -11.56 -2.18 -13.85
C LEU A 385 -10.70 -2.30 -15.13
N GLU A 386 -9.96 -1.26 -15.49
CA GLU A 386 -9.00 -1.27 -16.60
C GLU A 386 -7.88 -2.29 -16.38
N LYS A 387 -7.37 -2.45 -15.15
CA LYS A 387 -6.35 -3.45 -14.83
C LYS A 387 -6.92 -4.86 -14.90
N ILE A 388 -8.13 -5.09 -14.37
CA ILE A 388 -8.80 -6.38 -14.50
C ILE A 388 -8.94 -6.77 -15.98
N HIS A 389 -9.38 -5.84 -16.82
CA HIS A 389 -9.49 -6.09 -18.26
C HIS A 389 -8.14 -6.36 -18.93
N LEU A 390 -7.07 -5.68 -18.51
CA LEU A 390 -5.73 -5.93 -19.00
C LEU A 390 -5.29 -7.36 -18.65
N THR A 391 -5.37 -7.73 -17.38
CA THR A 391 -4.98 -9.07 -16.88
C THR A 391 -5.82 -10.18 -17.50
N ARG A 392 -7.11 -9.95 -17.77
CA ARG A 392 -7.94 -10.91 -18.51
C ARG A 392 -7.45 -11.15 -19.94
N GLY A 393 -6.89 -10.13 -20.58
CA GLY A 393 -6.23 -10.28 -21.87
C GLY A 393 -4.95 -11.11 -21.75
N ASP A 394 -4.15 -10.84 -20.72
CA ASP A 394 -2.90 -11.57 -20.45
C ASP A 394 -3.19 -13.06 -20.25
N VAL A 395 -4.19 -13.42 -19.44
CA VAL A 395 -4.61 -14.80 -19.20
C VAL A 395 -5.02 -15.53 -20.49
N GLU A 396 -5.72 -14.87 -21.41
CA GLU A 396 -6.08 -15.49 -22.70
C GLU A 396 -4.85 -15.73 -23.58
N LEU A 397 -3.87 -14.82 -23.58
CA LEU A 397 -2.61 -15.03 -24.28
C LEU A 397 -1.76 -16.13 -23.64
N LEU A 398 -1.66 -16.19 -22.31
CA LEU A 398 -0.99 -17.29 -21.61
C LEU A 398 -1.62 -18.65 -21.94
N ARG A 399 -2.95 -18.72 -22.00
CA ARG A 399 -3.67 -19.92 -22.45
C ARG A 399 -3.39 -20.25 -23.91
N PHE A 400 -3.25 -19.26 -24.78
CA PHE A 400 -2.86 -19.46 -26.17
C PHE A 400 -1.45 -20.07 -26.28
N GLN A 401 -0.50 -19.60 -25.47
CA GLN A 401 0.89 -20.11 -25.50
C GLN A 401 0.99 -21.58 -25.16
N LEU A 402 0.13 -22.12 -24.28
CA LEU A 402 0.07 -23.57 -24.00
C LEU A 402 -0.21 -24.44 -25.24
N GLY A 403 -0.77 -23.85 -26.31
CA GLY A 403 -0.99 -24.52 -27.60
C GLY A 403 0.15 -24.32 -28.60
N GLN A 404 1.13 -23.47 -28.29
CA GLN A 404 2.28 -23.14 -29.15
C GLN A 404 3.57 -23.83 -28.71
N GLU A 405 3.58 -24.49 -27.55
CA GLU A 405 4.74 -25.24 -27.06
C GLU A 405 5.04 -26.48 -27.93
N GLU A 406 6.29 -26.98 -27.86
CA GLU A 406 6.70 -28.19 -28.59
C GLU A 406 5.82 -29.39 -28.24
N ILE A 407 5.52 -29.54 -26.96
CA ILE A 407 4.43 -30.38 -26.46
C ILE A 407 3.21 -29.48 -26.36
N SER A 408 2.36 -29.47 -27.39
CA SER A 408 1.19 -28.60 -27.43
C SER A 408 0.01 -29.20 -26.67
N LEU A 409 -0.71 -28.38 -25.89
CA LEU A 409 -2.00 -28.78 -25.32
C LEU A 409 -3.11 -28.62 -26.37
N ASP A 410 -3.79 -29.72 -26.71
CA ASP A 410 -4.80 -29.76 -27.79
C ASP A 410 -5.90 -28.71 -27.63
N ILE A 411 -6.47 -28.58 -26.43
CA ILE A 411 -7.56 -27.62 -26.19
C ILE A 411 -7.10 -26.17 -26.41
N ALA A 412 -5.85 -25.83 -26.10
CA ALA A 412 -5.30 -24.50 -26.34
C ALA A 412 -5.09 -24.26 -27.84
N ARG A 413 -4.56 -25.26 -28.55
CA ARG A 413 -4.31 -25.21 -29.99
C ARG A 413 -5.60 -25.07 -30.79
N GLU A 414 -6.60 -25.90 -30.48
CA GLU A 414 -7.92 -25.89 -31.14
C GLU A 414 -8.68 -24.58 -30.92
N ASN A 415 -8.50 -23.94 -29.75
CA ASN A 415 -9.16 -22.67 -29.42
C ASN A 415 -8.29 -21.44 -29.70
N SER A 416 -7.13 -21.58 -30.34
CA SER A 416 -6.14 -20.52 -30.54
C SER A 416 -6.74 -19.19 -31.06
N LEU A 417 -7.52 -19.24 -32.15
CA LEU A 417 -8.16 -18.04 -32.72
C LEU A 417 -9.20 -17.41 -31.78
N ILE A 418 -9.87 -18.20 -30.94
CA ILE A 418 -10.85 -17.70 -29.98
C ILE A 418 -10.12 -16.98 -28.84
N LEU A 419 -9.05 -17.58 -28.32
CA LEU A 419 -8.21 -17.00 -27.26
C LEU A 419 -7.61 -15.66 -27.71
N LEU A 420 -7.05 -15.57 -28.92
CA LEU A 420 -6.51 -14.32 -29.47
C LEU A 420 -7.58 -13.23 -29.62
N LYS A 421 -8.78 -13.58 -30.11
CA LYS A 421 -9.92 -12.63 -30.22
C LYS A 421 -10.44 -12.17 -28.87
N ASN A 422 -10.44 -13.05 -27.86
CA ASN A 422 -10.80 -12.68 -26.50
C ASN A 422 -9.78 -11.69 -25.92
N ALA A 423 -8.49 -11.99 -26.06
CA ALA A 423 -7.41 -11.10 -25.63
C ALA A 423 -7.55 -9.69 -26.24
N GLU A 424 -7.70 -9.61 -27.56
CA GLU A 424 -7.97 -8.36 -28.29
C GLU A 424 -9.13 -7.57 -27.66
N LYS A 425 -10.27 -8.23 -27.43
CA LYS A 425 -11.46 -7.60 -26.86
C LYS A 425 -11.19 -7.06 -25.46
N TYR A 426 -10.46 -7.80 -24.64
CA TYR A 426 -10.15 -7.40 -23.26
C TYR A 426 -9.19 -6.21 -23.22
N TYR A 427 -8.10 -6.24 -24.00
CA TYR A 427 -7.17 -5.12 -24.09
C TYR A 427 -7.83 -3.85 -24.63
N ARG A 428 -8.68 -3.96 -25.65
CA ARG A 428 -9.48 -2.83 -26.15
C ARG A 428 -10.40 -2.27 -25.06
N GLY A 429 -10.99 -3.14 -24.25
CA GLY A 429 -11.79 -2.76 -23.08
C GLY A 429 -10.97 -1.97 -22.06
N SER A 430 -9.79 -2.50 -21.70
CA SER A 430 -8.84 -1.84 -20.78
C SER A 430 -8.45 -0.45 -21.27
N SER A 431 -7.98 -0.33 -22.53
CA SER A 431 -7.60 0.95 -23.16
C SER A 431 -8.73 1.98 -23.14
N LYS A 432 -9.99 1.56 -23.38
CA LYS A 432 -11.15 2.47 -23.32
C LYS A 432 -11.43 2.98 -21.90
N ILE A 433 -11.35 2.11 -20.90
CA ILE A 433 -11.58 2.49 -19.50
C ILE A 433 -10.44 3.40 -19.03
N ALA A 434 -9.19 3.01 -19.31
CA ALA A 434 -7.99 3.77 -18.98
C ALA A 434 -8.00 5.19 -19.57
N LYS A 435 -8.51 5.37 -20.81
CA LYS A 435 -8.73 6.69 -21.42
C LYS A 435 -9.66 7.58 -20.61
N ASN A 436 -10.75 7.04 -20.08
CA ASN A 436 -11.73 7.81 -19.31
C ASN A 436 -11.15 8.30 -17.98
N ILE A 437 -10.19 7.56 -17.41
CA ILE A 437 -9.53 7.92 -16.16
C ILE A 437 -8.16 8.55 -16.38
N GLY A 438 -7.71 8.79 -17.63
CA GLY A 438 -6.42 9.39 -17.94
C GLY A 438 -5.21 8.58 -17.45
N ALA A 439 -5.24 7.25 -17.59
CA ALA A 439 -4.15 6.35 -17.21
C ALA A 439 -3.28 6.01 -18.44
N ASP A 440 -2.45 6.96 -18.88
CA ASP A 440 -1.71 6.88 -20.16
C ASP A 440 -0.78 5.67 -20.29
N THR A 441 -0.18 5.23 -19.18
CA THR A 441 0.66 4.02 -19.13
C THR A 441 -0.14 2.77 -19.49
N ILE A 442 -1.30 2.58 -18.86
CA ILE A 442 -2.21 1.47 -19.12
C ILE A 442 -2.77 1.54 -20.54
N ILE A 443 -3.06 2.75 -21.06
CA ILE A 443 -3.50 2.92 -22.45
C ILE A 443 -2.44 2.41 -23.42
N LEU A 444 -1.18 2.79 -23.23
CA LEU A 444 -0.07 2.36 -24.08
C LEU A 444 0.10 0.84 -24.02
N GLU A 445 0.17 0.27 -22.82
CA GLU A 445 0.33 -1.16 -22.60
C GLU A 445 -0.80 -1.97 -23.24
N ALA A 446 -2.05 -1.60 -22.99
CA ALA A 446 -3.21 -2.26 -23.56
C ALA A 446 -3.22 -2.18 -25.09
N ASN A 447 -2.80 -1.06 -25.69
CA ASN A 447 -2.74 -0.95 -27.16
C ASN A 447 -1.62 -1.81 -27.76
N ILE A 448 -0.45 -1.89 -27.10
CA ILE A 448 0.65 -2.77 -27.54
C ILE A 448 0.20 -4.23 -27.47
N LYS A 449 -0.37 -4.65 -26.33
CA LYS A 449 -0.86 -6.02 -26.14
C LYS A 449 -2.05 -6.36 -27.06
N GLU A 450 -2.96 -5.41 -27.36
CA GLU A 450 -3.98 -5.56 -28.42
C GLU A 450 -3.33 -5.80 -29.79
N GLY A 451 -2.33 -4.99 -30.14
CA GLY A 451 -1.59 -5.12 -31.40
C GLY A 451 -0.87 -6.46 -31.52
N LEU A 452 -0.25 -6.95 -30.43
CA LEU A 452 0.40 -8.26 -30.39
C LEU A 452 -0.59 -9.40 -30.57
N ALA A 453 -1.74 -9.37 -29.88
CA ALA A 453 -2.78 -10.38 -30.02
C ALA A 453 -3.29 -10.49 -31.47
N ILE A 454 -3.51 -9.34 -32.13
CA ILE A 454 -3.90 -9.30 -33.55
C ILE A 454 -2.77 -9.80 -34.45
N ALA A 455 -1.53 -9.39 -34.20
CA ALA A 455 -0.36 -9.79 -34.96
C ALA A 455 -0.10 -11.30 -34.94
N LEU A 456 -0.40 -11.97 -33.82
CA LEU A 456 -0.33 -13.43 -33.70
C LEU A 456 -1.37 -14.17 -34.57
N THR A 457 -2.42 -13.50 -35.06
CA THR A 457 -3.33 -14.04 -36.08
C THR A 457 -2.80 -13.90 -37.51
N GLY A 458 -1.67 -13.19 -37.70
CA GLY A 458 -1.08 -12.86 -38.99
C GLY A 458 -1.36 -11.44 -39.49
N ASP A 459 -2.19 -10.67 -38.79
CA ASP A 459 -2.49 -9.28 -39.15
C ASP A 459 -1.55 -8.28 -38.45
N LEU A 460 -0.59 -7.73 -39.19
CA LEU A 460 0.40 -6.80 -38.66
C LEU A 460 -0.04 -5.33 -38.70
N LEU A 461 -1.22 -5.01 -39.25
CA LEU A 461 -1.60 -3.61 -39.50
C LEU A 461 -1.67 -2.82 -38.20
N LYS A 462 -2.41 -3.33 -37.22
CA LYS A 462 -2.64 -2.62 -35.95
C LYS A 462 -1.34 -2.27 -35.24
N ILE A 463 -0.43 -3.23 -35.09
CA ILE A 463 0.81 -3.01 -34.33
C ILE A 463 1.77 -2.06 -35.07
N LYS A 464 1.76 -2.07 -36.41
CA LYS A 464 2.53 -1.12 -37.23
C LYS A 464 1.97 0.30 -37.15
N GLU A 465 0.65 0.45 -37.10
CA GLU A 465 -0.02 1.75 -36.96
C GLU A 465 0.30 2.47 -35.64
N LEU A 466 0.72 1.74 -34.61
CA LEU A 466 1.10 2.33 -33.32
C LEU A 466 2.36 3.20 -33.39
N ASN A 467 3.19 3.08 -34.44
CA ASN A 467 4.43 3.85 -34.63
C ASN A 467 5.29 3.93 -33.35
N LEU A 468 5.51 2.77 -32.72
CA LEU A 468 6.17 2.67 -31.42
C LEU A 468 7.63 3.12 -31.48
N ASP A 469 8.04 4.00 -30.57
CA ASP A 469 9.46 4.27 -30.33
C ASP A 469 10.04 3.20 -29.41
N LEU A 470 10.74 2.23 -30.00
CA LEU A 470 11.36 1.12 -29.25
C LEU A 470 12.51 1.57 -28.34
N ASN A 471 13.04 2.79 -28.51
CA ASN A 471 14.04 3.33 -27.60
C ASN A 471 13.42 4.00 -26.37
N HIS A 472 12.10 4.22 -26.37
CA HIS A 472 11.41 4.79 -25.23
C HIS A 472 11.36 3.77 -24.08
N ASN A 473 11.86 4.15 -22.90
CA ASN A 473 12.00 3.24 -21.76
C ASN A 473 10.72 2.49 -21.40
N LEU A 474 9.57 3.18 -21.38
CA LEU A 474 8.28 2.55 -21.07
C LEU A 474 7.88 1.50 -22.12
N THR A 475 8.12 1.77 -23.40
CA THR A 475 7.81 0.83 -24.48
C THR A 475 8.70 -0.40 -24.35
N LYS A 476 10.00 -0.20 -24.09
CA LYS A 476 10.95 -1.29 -23.87
C LYS A 476 10.55 -2.14 -22.66
N SER A 477 10.17 -1.52 -21.54
CA SER A 477 9.69 -2.22 -20.34
C SER A 477 8.49 -3.10 -20.65
N ILE A 478 7.45 -2.55 -21.29
CA ILE A 478 6.25 -3.32 -21.65
C ILE A 478 6.60 -4.56 -22.50
N PHE A 479 7.51 -4.41 -23.46
CA PHE A 479 7.95 -5.52 -24.28
C PHE A 479 8.80 -6.56 -23.53
N GLN A 480 9.60 -6.12 -22.57
CA GLN A 480 10.33 -7.00 -21.68
C GLN A 480 9.36 -7.79 -20.80
N ASP A 481 8.37 -7.11 -20.19
CA ASP A 481 7.37 -7.71 -19.32
C ASP A 481 6.55 -8.78 -20.05
N VAL A 482 6.08 -8.52 -21.28
CA VAL A 482 5.31 -9.54 -22.05
C VAL A 482 6.15 -10.76 -22.42
N VAL A 483 7.47 -10.66 -22.48
CA VAL A 483 8.36 -11.81 -22.70
C VAL A 483 8.61 -12.54 -21.39
N GLU A 484 8.95 -11.81 -20.33
CA GLU A 484 9.23 -12.37 -18.99
C GLU A 484 8.01 -13.05 -18.38
N ASP A 485 6.81 -12.54 -18.64
CA ASP A 485 5.55 -13.14 -18.21
C ASP A 485 5.14 -14.34 -19.09
N GLY A 486 5.84 -14.58 -20.20
CA GLY A 486 5.52 -15.63 -21.15
C GLY A 486 4.25 -15.36 -21.95
N ILE A 487 3.82 -14.09 -22.07
CA ILE A 487 2.66 -13.68 -22.88
C ILE A 487 2.98 -13.86 -24.37
N VAL A 488 4.22 -13.56 -24.77
CA VAL A 488 4.77 -13.80 -26.11
C VAL A 488 6.20 -14.34 -26.01
N THR A 489 6.63 -15.13 -26.99
CA THR A 489 8.02 -15.60 -27.07
C THR A 489 8.91 -14.62 -27.83
N ILE A 490 10.22 -14.64 -27.56
CA ILE A 490 11.21 -13.85 -28.31
C ILE A 490 11.13 -14.16 -29.82
N ASP A 491 10.93 -15.43 -30.18
CA ASP A 491 10.81 -15.84 -31.58
C ASP A 491 9.53 -15.33 -32.25
N GLN A 492 8.42 -15.24 -31.50
CA GLN A 492 7.21 -14.57 -31.98
C GLN A 492 7.52 -13.09 -32.23
N LEU A 493 8.13 -12.37 -31.29
CA LEU A 493 8.50 -10.96 -31.48
C LEU A 493 9.43 -10.74 -32.67
N LYS A 494 10.45 -11.59 -32.86
CA LYS A 494 11.33 -11.55 -34.04
C LYS A 494 10.56 -11.70 -35.35
N LYS A 495 9.64 -12.68 -35.43
CA LYS A 495 8.77 -12.87 -36.60
C LYS A 495 7.86 -11.67 -36.88
N LEU A 496 7.53 -10.90 -35.86
CA LEU A 496 6.75 -9.66 -35.96
C LEU A 496 7.59 -8.43 -36.33
N GLY A 497 8.92 -8.56 -36.45
CA GLY A 497 9.84 -7.48 -36.81
C GLY A 497 10.43 -6.71 -35.62
N TYR A 498 10.34 -7.25 -34.40
CA TYR A 498 10.82 -6.63 -33.16
C TYR A 498 12.13 -7.26 -32.66
N GLU A 499 13.10 -7.42 -33.56
CA GLU A 499 14.35 -8.14 -33.29
C GLU A 499 15.27 -7.46 -32.26
N LYS A 500 15.12 -6.15 -32.04
CA LYS A 500 15.97 -5.34 -31.14
C LYS A 500 15.53 -5.33 -29.67
N ILE A 501 14.51 -6.10 -29.34
CA ILE A 501 13.90 -6.13 -28.00
C ILE A 501 14.59 -7.15 -27.07
N SER A 502 15.47 -8.01 -27.62
CA SER A 502 16.25 -9.00 -26.85
C SER A 502 17.32 -8.40 -25.96
#